data_AF-A0A7Y5G382-F1
#
_entry.id   AF-A0A7Y5G382-F1
#
_cell.length_a   1.000
_cell.length_b   1.000
_cell.length_c   1.000
_cell.angle_alpha   90.00
_cell.angle_beta   90.00
_cell.angle_gamma   90.00
#
_symmetry.space_group_name_H-M   'P 1'
#
loop_
_entity.id
_entity.type
_entity.pdbx_description
1 polymer ?
#
loop_
_entity_poly.entity_id
_entity_poly.type
_entity_poly.pdbx_seq_one_letter_code
_entity_poly.pdbx_strand_id
1 'polypeptide(L)'
;MSGPSRREFIQQSFNAVCSYFLFESLFARDLFAQAVQPIIKHWAHQLDDLCRDLRSNALTLVQWQEQVETLLNRIELKELLQFIDFEKLTRQFDFPDLGTATKPVSFPKL
;
A
#
# COMPACT_ATOMS: atom_id res chain seq x y z
N MET A 1 27.86 12.94 -9.17
CA MET A 1 26.91 11.82 -9.40
C MET A 1 25.72 12.38 -10.15
N SER A 2 25.34 11.81 -11.28
CA SER A 2 24.20 12.28 -12.07
C SER A 2 22.90 11.90 -11.33
N GLY A 3 22.02 12.87 -11.09
CA GLY A 3 20.72 12.62 -10.45
C GLY A 3 19.83 11.68 -11.26
N PRO A 4 18.73 11.15 -10.68
CA PRO A 4 17.83 10.24 -11.36
C PRO A 4 17.25 10.91 -12.61
N SER A 5 17.11 10.12 -13.68
CA SER A 5 16.44 10.58 -14.90
C SER A 5 14.97 10.87 -14.62
N ARG A 6 14.34 11.74 -15.43
CA ARG A 6 12.91 12.04 -15.35
C ARG A 6 12.04 10.77 -15.31
N ARG A 7 12.40 9.77 -16.14
CA ARG A 7 11.69 8.49 -16.20
C ARG A 7 11.79 7.72 -14.88
N GLU A 8 12.99 7.62 -14.31
CA GLU A 8 13.20 6.96 -13.03
C GLU A 8 12.45 7.67 -11.91
N PHE A 9 12.47 9.00 -11.87
CA PHE A 9 11.70 9.77 -10.89
C PHE A 9 10.19 9.51 -10.99
N ILE A 10 9.63 9.51 -12.21
CA ILE A 10 8.21 9.23 -12.43
C ILE A 10 7.87 7.80 -11.99
N GLN A 11 8.70 6.81 -12.35
CA GLN A 11 8.50 5.41 -11.96
C GLN A 11 8.54 5.23 -10.43
N GLN A 12 9.53 5.84 -9.77
CA GLN A 12 9.66 5.77 -8.31
C GLN A 12 8.48 6.45 -7.61
N SER A 13 8.07 7.63 -8.09
CA SER A 13 6.93 8.36 -7.53
C SER A 13 5.62 7.59 -7.69
N PHE A 14 5.40 7.00 -8.88
CA PHE A 14 4.21 6.18 -9.14
C PHE A 14 4.19 4.94 -8.25
N ASN A 15 5.32 4.23 -8.12
CA ASN A 15 5.42 3.09 -7.22
C ASN A 15 5.13 3.47 -5.77
N ALA A 16 5.62 4.61 -5.30
CA ALA A 16 5.35 5.09 -3.95
C ALA A 16 3.85 5.34 -3.73
N VAL A 17 3.18 6.01 -4.66
CA VAL A 17 1.73 6.26 -4.62
C VAL A 17 0.94 4.94 -4.62
N CYS A 18 1.26 4.01 -5.53
CA CYS A 18 0.61 2.70 -5.57
C CYS A 18 0.81 1.89 -4.28
N SER A 19 2.03 1.94 -3.72
CA SER A 19 2.35 1.26 -2.47
C SER A 19 1.55 1.84 -1.31
N TYR A 20 1.44 3.18 -1.23
CA TYR A 20 0.62 3.85 -0.23
C TYR A 20 -0.85 3.39 -0.30
N PHE A 21 -1.47 3.45 -1.48
CA PHE A 21 -2.86 3.03 -1.65
C PHE A 21 -3.08 1.54 -1.35
N LEU A 22 -2.11 0.69 -1.69
CA LEU A 22 -2.13 -0.72 -1.32
C LEU A 22 -2.13 -0.88 0.21
N PHE A 23 -1.16 -0.28 0.90
CA PHE A 23 -1.09 -0.34 2.36
C PHE A 23 -2.37 0.21 3.02
N GLU A 24 -2.82 1.39 2.61
CA GLU A 24 -4.07 1.99 3.10
C GLU A 24 -5.24 1.02 2.95
N SER A 25 -5.38 0.38 1.78
CA SER A 25 -6.45 -0.58 1.51
C SER A 25 -6.34 -1.83 2.40
N LEU A 26 -5.13 -2.35 2.59
CA LEU A 26 -4.88 -3.54 3.42
C LEU A 26 -5.18 -3.26 4.90
N PHE A 27 -4.76 -2.10 5.41
CA PHE A 27 -5.04 -1.69 6.79
C PHE A 27 -6.52 -1.36 7.02
N ALA A 28 -7.14 -0.58 6.13
CA ALA A 28 -8.54 -0.16 6.27
C ALA A 28 -9.53 -1.33 6.26
N ARG A 29 -9.19 -2.42 5.57
CA ARG A 29 -10.01 -3.64 5.47
C ARG A 29 -9.52 -4.77 6.37
N ASP A 30 -8.49 -4.53 7.18
CA ASP A 30 -7.88 -5.51 8.08
C ASP A 30 -7.52 -6.82 7.34
N LEU A 31 -6.82 -6.68 6.20
CA LEU A 31 -6.52 -7.77 5.28
C LEU A 31 -5.18 -8.45 5.55
N PHE A 32 -4.51 -8.13 6.65
CA PHE A 32 -3.36 -8.90 7.08
C PHE A 32 -3.79 -10.08 7.94
N ALA A 33 -3.21 -11.25 7.69
CA ALA A 33 -3.41 -12.46 8.47
C ALA A 33 -3.20 -12.17 9.98
N GLN A 34 -4.08 -12.71 10.82
CA GLN A 34 -4.08 -12.43 12.26
C GLN A 34 -2.75 -12.73 12.96
N ALA A 35 -1.99 -13.73 12.47
CA ALA A 35 -0.69 -14.08 13.02
C ALA A 35 0.35 -12.94 12.90
N VAL A 36 0.20 -12.05 11.92
CA VAL A 36 1.21 -11.02 11.59
C VAL A 36 0.77 -9.63 12.05
N GLN A 37 -0.49 -9.48 12.45
CA GLN A 37 -1.06 -8.24 12.99
C GLN A 37 -0.22 -7.61 14.11
N PRO A 38 0.35 -8.34 15.10
CA PRO A 38 1.17 -7.72 16.13
C PRO A 38 2.45 -7.08 15.55
N ILE A 39 3.09 -7.75 14.60
CA ILE A 39 4.31 -7.29 13.95
C ILE A 39 4.03 -6.04 13.12
N ILE A 40 2.96 -6.09 12.31
CA ILE A 40 2.57 -4.98 11.44
C ILE A 40 2.14 -3.77 12.26
N LYS A 41 1.38 -3.96 13.35
CA LYS A 41 1.01 -2.87 14.25
C LYS A 41 2.22 -2.23 14.91
N HIS A 42 3.16 -3.05 15.39
CA HIS A 42 4.39 -2.53 15.99
C HIS A 42 5.21 -1.71 14.98
N TRP A 43 5.36 -2.22 13.76
CA TRP A 43 6.02 -1.52 12.67
C TRP A 43 5.31 -0.21 12.29
N ALA A 44 3.97 -0.24 12.17
CA ALA A 44 3.18 0.94 11.85
C ALA A 44 3.29 2.02 12.95
N HIS A 45 3.35 1.60 14.22
CA HIS A 45 3.63 2.52 15.34
C HIS A 45 5.01 3.17 15.22
N GLN A 46 6.05 2.40 14.91
CA GLN A 46 7.41 2.95 14.70
C GLN A 46 7.43 3.97 13.56
N LEU A 47 6.69 3.72 12.48
CA LEU A 47 6.57 4.66 11.37
C LEU A 47 5.82 5.94 11.77
N ASP A 48 4.72 5.83 12.51
CA ASP A 48 3.96 6.98 13.02
C ASP A 48 4.81 7.85 13.95
N ASP A 49 5.58 7.22 14.86
CA ASP A 49 6.49 7.91 15.77
C ASP A 49 7.54 8.73 14.98
N LEU A 50 8.20 8.11 13.97
CA LEU A 50 9.13 8.83 13.10
C LEU A 50 8.48 10.01 12.37
N CYS A 51 7.23 9.85 11.91
CA CYS A 51 6.50 10.93 11.25
C CYS A 51 6.12 12.06 12.22
N ARG A 52 5.79 11.73 13.47
CA ARG A 52 5.52 12.71 14.54
C ARG A 52 6.79 13.46 14.93
N ASP A 53 7.92 12.77 15.00
CA ASP A 53 9.21 13.37 15.30
C ASP A 53 9.68 14.33 14.19
N LEU A 54 9.43 13.98 12.92
CA LEU A 54 9.63 14.90 11.80
C LEU A 54 8.69 16.12 11.91
N ARG A 55 7.40 15.91 12.19
CA ARG A 55 6.41 17.00 12.32
C ARG A 55 6.71 17.94 13.49
N SER A 56 7.26 17.42 14.59
CA SER A 56 7.64 18.21 15.77
C SER A 56 9.02 18.88 15.66
N ASN A 57 9.69 18.72 14.51
CA ASN A 57 11.09 19.14 14.28
C ASN A 57 12.10 18.49 15.24
N ALA A 58 11.75 17.34 15.84
CA ALA A 58 12.68 16.53 16.62
C ALA A 58 13.68 15.78 15.71
N LEU A 59 13.29 15.50 14.45
CA LEU A 59 14.16 14.96 13.41
C LEU A 59 14.27 15.90 12.22
N THR A 60 15.46 15.98 11.63
CA THR A 60 15.62 16.57 10.29
C THR A 60 15.08 15.63 9.22
N LEU A 61 14.75 16.17 8.04
CA LEU A 61 14.25 15.37 6.91
C LEU A 61 15.23 14.25 6.50
N VAL A 62 16.54 14.52 6.54
CA VAL A 62 17.58 13.54 6.20
C VAL A 62 17.62 12.40 7.22
N GLN A 63 17.60 12.73 8.52
CA GLN A 63 17.58 11.71 9.58
C GLN A 63 16.28 10.89 9.57
N TRP A 64 15.15 11.51 9.25
CA TRP A 64 13.89 10.80 9.07
C TRP A 64 13.99 9.82 7.90
N GLN A 65 14.53 10.25 6.76
CA GLN A 65 14.68 9.40 5.58
C GLN A 65 15.56 8.18 5.89
N GLU A 66 16.73 8.37 6.52
CA GLU A 66 17.63 7.27 6.90
C GLU A 66 16.96 6.25 7.84
N GLN A 67 16.19 6.74 8.82
CA GLN A 67 15.49 5.88 9.77
C GLN A 67 14.31 5.15 9.14
N VAL A 68 13.54 5.82 8.28
CA VAL A 68 12.44 5.19 7.55
C VAL A 68 12.96 4.15 6.57
N GLU A 69 14.06 4.43 5.85
CA GLU A 69 14.71 3.43 4.98
C GLU A 69 15.18 2.21 5.79
N THR A 70 15.77 2.43 6.97
CA THR A 70 16.15 1.34 7.88
C THR A 70 14.95 0.52 8.34
N LEU A 71 13.84 1.19 8.68
CA LEU A 71 12.60 0.54 9.10
C LEU A 71 11.95 -0.25 7.97
N LEU A 72 11.95 0.29 6.75
CA LEU A 72 11.43 -0.38 5.55
C LEU A 72 12.29 -1.58 5.15
N ASN A 73 13.61 -1.53 5.32
CA ASN A 73 14.50 -2.66 5.04
C ASN A 73 14.33 -3.84 6.00
N ARG A 74 13.70 -3.65 7.18
CA ARG A 74 13.44 -4.74 8.13
C ARG A 74 12.30 -5.66 7.69
N ILE A 75 11.42 -5.18 6.83
CA ILE A 75 10.29 -5.95 6.34
C ILE A 75 10.46 -6.08 4.83
N GLU A 76 10.81 -7.28 4.39
CA GLU A 76 10.83 -7.55 2.95
C GLU A 76 9.40 -7.42 2.43
N LEU A 77 9.17 -6.48 1.51
CA LEU A 77 7.85 -6.24 0.90
C LEU A 77 7.24 -7.54 0.38
N LYS A 78 8.06 -8.42 -0.19
CA LYS A 78 7.65 -9.73 -0.70
C LYS A 78 7.10 -10.65 0.38
N GLU A 79 7.68 -10.64 1.57
CA GLU A 79 7.18 -11.41 2.71
C GLU A 79 5.87 -10.82 3.22
N LEU A 80 5.77 -9.49 3.29
CA LEU A 80 4.55 -8.81 3.73
C LEU A 80 3.35 -9.11 2.83
N LEU A 81 3.57 -9.22 1.50
CA LEU A 81 2.53 -9.61 0.54
C LEU A 81 1.99 -11.04 0.76
N GLN A 82 2.78 -11.95 1.33
CA GLN A 82 2.32 -13.32 1.62
C GLN A 82 1.29 -13.37 2.74
N PHE A 83 1.26 -12.34 3.59
CA PHE A 83 0.34 -12.25 4.71
C PHE A 83 -0.99 -11.58 4.36
N ILE A 84 -1.24 -11.26 3.09
CA ILE A 84 -2.53 -10.76 2.64
C ILE A 84 -3.56 -11.90 2.69
N ASP A 85 -4.62 -11.70 3.44
CA ASP A 85 -5.77 -12.59 3.56
C ASP A 85 -6.73 -12.38 2.37
N PHE A 86 -6.40 -13.04 1.25
CA PHE A 86 -7.22 -13.00 0.04
C PHE A 86 -8.57 -13.71 0.22
N GLU A 87 -8.66 -14.68 1.14
CA GLU A 87 -9.92 -15.38 1.48
C GLU A 87 -10.93 -14.41 2.09
N LYS A 88 -10.47 -13.51 2.98
CA LYS A 88 -11.31 -12.44 3.53
C LYS A 88 -11.79 -11.47 2.45
N LEU A 89 -10.93 -11.18 1.47
CA LEU A 89 -11.26 -10.32 0.31
C LEU A 89 -12.33 -10.94 -0.59
N THR A 90 -12.19 -12.21 -0.96
CA THR A 90 -13.10 -12.88 -1.90
C THR A 90 -14.47 -13.14 -1.30
N ARG A 91 -14.57 -13.41 0.00
CA ARG A 91 -15.88 -13.56 0.70
C ARG A 91 -16.74 -12.31 0.69
N GLN A 92 -16.13 -11.13 0.62
CA GLN A 92 -16.85 -9.86 0.54
C GLN A 92 -17.19 -9.45 -0.90
N PHE A 93 -16.67 -10.17 -1.88
CA PHE A 93 -16.87 -9.85 -3.29
C PHE A 93 -18.03 -10.67 -3.84
N ASP A 94 -19.15 -10.00 -4.08
CA ASP A 94 -20.24 -10.59 -4.84
C ASP A 94 -19.85 -10.53 -6.32
N PHE A 95 -19.43 -11.68 -6.87
CA PHE A 95 -19.11 -11.75 -8.29
C PHE A 95 -20.42 -11.59 -9.06
N PRO A 96 -20.55 -10.60 -9.96
CA PRO A 96 -21.72 -10.57 -10.83
C PRO A 96 -21.77 -11.88 -11.61
N ASP A 97 -22.94 -12.53 -11.63
CA ASP A 97 -23.17 -13.76 -12.39
C ASP A 97 -22.58 -13.60 -13.79
N LEU A 98 -21.74 -14.54 -14.22
CA LEU A 98 -21.13 -14.57 -15.54
C LEU A 98 -22.22 -14.40 -16.61
N GLY A 99 -22.31 -13.19 -17.19
CA GLY A 99 -23.32 -12.83 -18.20
C GLY A 99 -24.35 -11.77 -17.80
N THR A 100 -24.34 -11.24 -16.57
CA THR A 100 -25.36 -10.25 -16.11
C THR A 100 -25.02 -8.77 -16.38
N ALA A 101 -23.82 -8.46 -16.89
CA ALA A 101 -23.38 -7.08 -17.13
C ALA A 101 -23.48 -6.62 -18.59
N THR A 102 -24.06 -7.40 -19.51
CA THR A 102 -24.31 -6.95 -20.89
C THR A 102 -25.73 -6.46 -21.03
N LYS A 103 -25.95 -5.15 -20.85
CA LYS A 103 -27.18 -4.53 -21.36
C LYS A 103 -27.20 -4.68 -22.89
N PRO A 104 -28.24 -5.24 -23.51
CA PRO A 104 -28.33 -5.28 -24.96
C PRO A 104 -28.30 -3.84 -25.50
N VAL A 105 -27.40 -3.58 -26.44
CA VAL A 105 -27.30 -2.28 -27.12
C VAL A 105 -28.54 -2.11 -27.98
N SER A 106 -29.39 -1.13 -27.65
CA SER A 106 -30.53 -0.75 -28.49
C SER A 106 -30.08 0.32 -29.48
N PHE A 107 -30.10 -0.02 -30.76
CA PHE A 107 -29.89 0.95 -31.83
C PHE A 107 -31.20 1.70 -32.13
N PRO A 108 -31.15 3.03 -32.37
CA PRO A 108 -32.32 3.77 -32.82
C PRO A 108 -32.82 3.23 -34.16
N LYS A 109 -34.15 3.20 -34.35
CA LYS A 109 -34.75 2.82 -35.64
C LYS A 109 -34.45 3.92 -36.67
N LEU A 110 -34.00 3.50 -37.85
CA LEU A 110 -33.84 4.36 -39.03
C LEU A 110 -35.19 4.93 -39.48
#